data_AF-A0AAW9J6B9-F1
#
_entry.id   AF-A0AAW9J6B9-F1
#
_cell.length_a   1.000
_cell.length_b   1.000
_cell.length_c   1.000
_cell.angle_alpha   90.00
_cell.angle_beta   90.00
_cell.angle_gamma   90.00
#
_symmetry.space_group_name_H-M   'P 1'
#
loop_
_entity.id
_entity.type
_entity.pdbx_description
1 polymer ?
#
loop_
_entity_poly.entity_id
_entity_poly.type
_entity_poly.pdbx_seq_one_letter_code
_entity_poly.pdbx_strand_id
1 'polypeptide(L)'
;VRASGSGGGSFRVDKKFLEFAKAARNYGIPVGAYHYALPSYDLTTADSQCDDFINILQEGFGQKNYGDLFPVLDVEAPIDNKISTKALIDWIERFRKRFEKKTRRRLMLYTGAFFIELYNDFKLPNGTQPLKTMPLWIAMYTHVEINPDYPPNLGGWTRWRIWQFSDRQIVNGVGNPVDANWGPDSVDLLTQPRQVRGLNAIKEGGLLKVSWMKNTDVDLLGYNIFENGYWIGTVDKGDTSFQIRLSELPVKTTSPVTISIEAFDYDGETSQVRSKVTV
;
A
#
# COMPACT_ATOMS: atom_id res chain seq x y z
N VAL A 1 0.48 6.78 11.17
CA VAL A 1 -0.22 6.89 12.47
C VAL A 1 -0.86 5.55 12.82
N ARG A 2 -1.02 5.19 14.10
CA ARG A 2 -1.79 3.99 14.46
C ARG A 2 -3.25 4.23 14.12
N ALA A 3 -3.89 3.34 13.35
CA ALA A 3 -5.33 3.37 13.15
C ALA A 3 -6.05 2.56 14.23
N SER A 4 -5.53 1.35 14.46
CA SER A 4 -6.14 0.39 15.35
C SER A 4 -5.14 -0.68 15.80
N GLY A 5 -5.57 -1.54 16.71
CA GLY A 5 -4.79 -2.70 17.11
C GLY A 5 -5.63 -3.76 17.80
N SER A 6 -5.11 -4.99 17.82
CA SER A 6 -5.75 -6.18 18.39
C SER A 6 -4.93 -6.81 19.53
N GLY A 7 -3.84 -6.16 19.95
CA GLY A 7 -2.89 -6.70 20.94
C GLY A 7 -3.49 -7.00 22.32
N GLY A 8 -4.62 -6.38 22.67
CA GLY A 8 -5.36 -6.66 23.90
C GLY A 8 -6.36 -7.83 23.79
N GLY A 9 -6.32 -8.61 22.70
CA GLY A 9 -7.27 -9.70 22.42
C GLY A 9 -8.60 -9.26 21.82
N SER A 10 -8.81 -7.95 21.65
CA SER A 10 -9.99 -7.37 20.98
C SER A 10 -9.61 -6.15 20.15
N PHE A 11 -10.40 -5.87 19.11
CA PHE A 11 -10.21 -4.71 18.24
C PHE A 11 -10.36 -3.40 19.01
N ARG A 12 -9.40 -2.51 18.85
CA ARG A 12 -9.42 -1.15 19.41
C ARG A 12 -8.98 -0.13 18.38
N VAL A 13 -9.77 0.93 18.24
CA VAL A 13 -9.38 2.12 17.48
C VAL A 13 -8.43 2.97 18.32
N ASP A 14 -7.37 3.50 17.69
CA ASP A 14 -6.51 4.48 18.35
C ASP A 14 -7.27 5.79 18.58
N LYS A 15 -7.27 6.28 19.82
CA LYS A 15 -8.05 7.44 20.24
C LYS A 15 -7.72 8.73 19.48
N LYS A 16 -6.53 8.81 18.87
CA LYS A 16 -6.05 9.99 18.15
C LYS A 16 -6.02 9.81 16.64
N PHE A 17 -6.33 8.62 16.13
CA PHE A 17 -6.24 8.32 14.70
C PHE A 17 -7.01 9.32 13.82
N LEU A 18 -8.31 9.49 14.08
CA LEU A 18 -9.17 10.34 13.23
C LEU A 18 -8.73 11.81 13.27
N GLU A 19 -8.34 12.30 14.45
CA GLU A 19 -7.83 13.66 14.65
C GLU A 19 -6.53 13.87 13.87
N PHE A 20 -5.57 12.96 14.01
CA PHE A 20 -4.26 13.08 13.38
C PHE A 20 -4.31 12.87 11.87
N ALA A 21 -5.11 11.90 11.39
CA ALA A 21 -5.31 11.69 9.95
C ALA A 21 -5.89 12.94 9.27
N LYS A 22 -6.93 13.53 9.88
CA LYS A 22 -7.55 14.76 9.37
C LYS A 22 -6.59 15.94 9.41
N ALA A 23 -5.90 16.14 10.53
CA ALA A 23 -4.96 17.24 10.70
C ALA A 23 -3.80 17.16 9.70
N ALA A 24 -3.17 15.98 9.53
CA ALA A 24 -2.08 15.80 8.59
C ALA A 24 -2.49 16.17 7.15
N ARG A 25 -3.66 15.70 6.70
CA ARG A 25 -4.19 16.06 5.37
C ARG A 25 -4.49 17.54 5.22
N ASN A 26 -5.04 18.19 6.25
CA ASN A 26 -5.29 19.63 6.22
C ASN A 26 -4.00 20.45 6.02
N TYR A 27 -2.85 19.93 6.47
CA TYR A 27 -1.53 20.54 6.26
C TYR A 27 -0.78 20.01 5.03
N GLY A 28 -1.42 19.16 4.21
CA GLY A 28 -0.79 18.59 3.02
C GLY A 28 0.33 17.59 3.31
N ILE A 29 0.38 17.02 4.52
CA ILE A 29 1.36 16.01 4.91
C ILE A 29 0.82 14.64 4.46
N PRO A 30 1.54 13.88 3.60
CA PRO A 30 1.16 12.53 3.24
C PRO A 30 1.02 11.65 4.48
N VAL A 31 -0.14 11.03 4.66
CA VAL A 31 -0.45 10.25 5.87
C VAL A 31 -0.88 8.82 5.53
N GLY A 32 -0.20 7.87 6.14
CA GLY A 32 -0.58 6.45 6.17
C GLY A 32 -0.92 5.99 7.57
N ALA A 33 -1.49 4.79 7.68
CA ALA A 33 -1.81 4.21 8.97
C ALA A 33 -1.54 2.72 9.06
N TYR A 34 -1.42 2.23 10.29
CA TYR A 34 -1.11 0.84 10.59
C TYR A 34 -2.13 0.19 11.54
N HIS A 35 -2.21 -1.14 11.45
CA HIS A 35 -2.92 -1.99 12.41
C HIS A 35 -1.93 -2.86 13.18
N TYR A 36 -1.89 -2.71 14.51
CA TYR A 36 -1.12 -3.60 15.38
C TYR A 36 -1.80 -4.97 15.44
N ALA A 37 -1.22 -5.96 14.78
CA ALA A 37 -1.77 -7.28 14.61
C ALA A 37 -1.58 -8.15 15.86
N LEU A 38 -2.49 -9.11 16.02
CA LEU A 38 -2.29 -10.25 16.91
C LEU A 38 -2.49 -11.55 16.13
N PRO A 39 -1.44 -12.07 15.47
CA PRO A 39 -1.46 -13.36 14.79
C PRO A 39 -1.79 -14.52 15.72
N SER A 40 -2.51 -15.50 15.19
CA SER A 40 -2.89 -16.72 15.91
C SER A 40 -2.96 -17.92 14.97
N TYR A 41 -3.18 -19.12 15.51
CA TYR A 41 -3.45 -20.31 14.69
C TYR A 41 -4.80 -20.24 13.96
N ASP A 42 -5.74 -19.44 14.46
CA ASP A 42 -7.04 -19.27 13.85
C ASP A 42 -6.99 -18.20 12.75
N LEU A 43 -6.99 -18.62 11.49
CA LEU A 43 -6.95 -17.74 10.34
C LEU A 43 -8.20 -16.86 10.17
N THR A 44 -9.32 -17.18 10.85
CA THR A 44 -10.50 -16.30 10.84
C THR A 44 -10.22 -14.98 11.56
N THR A 45 -9.26 -14.96 12.50
CA THR A 45 -8.80 -13.73 13.16
C THR A 45 -8.03 -12.80 12.21
N ALA A 46 -7.36 -13.34 11.18
CA ALA A 46 -6.75 -12.52 10.14
C ALA A 46 -7.82 -11.84 9.27
N ASP A 47 -8.93 -12.55 9.01
CA ASP A 47 -10.05 -11.99 8.25
C ASP A 47 -10.76 -10.87 9.00
N SER A 48 -11.03 -11.05 10.29
CA SER A 48 -11.70 -10.04 11.12
C SER A 48 -10.84 -8.80 11.34
N GLN A 49 -9.57 -8.97 11.75
CA GLN A 49 -8.66 -7.84 11.94
C GLN A 49 -8.43 -7.04 10.65
N CYS A 50 -8.39 -7.72 9.50
CA CYS A 50 -8.30 -7.07 8.20
C CYS A 50 -9.54 -6.24 7.87
N ASP A 51 -10.74 -6.77 8.13
CA ASP A 51 -11.98 -6.05 7.86
C ASP A 51 -12.13 -4.84 8.77
N ASP A 52 -11.79 -5.00 10.05
CA ASP A 52 -11.81 -3.91 11.01
C ASP A 52 -10.79 -2.83 10.64
N PHE A 53 -9.60 -3.21 10.17
CA PHE A 53 -8.60 -2.26 9.68
C PHE A 53 -9.08 -1.50 8.44
N ILE A 54 -9.67 -2.19 7.45
CA ILE A 54 -10.25 -1.56 6.26
C ILE A 54 -11.35 -0.55 6.64
N ASN A 55 -12.19 -0.89 7.61
CA ASN A 55 -13.29 -0.03 8.06
C ASN A 55 -12.74 1.24 8.70
N ILE A 56 -11.83 1.11 9.67
CA ILE A 56 -11.29 2.29 10.36
C ILE A 56 -10.48 3.19 9.42
N LEU A 57 -9.74 2.62 8.45
CA LEU A 57 -9.05 3.42 7.43
C LEU A 57 -10.03 4.32 6.67
N GLN A 58 -11.20 3.80 6.28
CA GLN A 58 -12.21 4.58 5.58
C GLN A 58 -12.88 5.64 6.46
N GLU A 59 -13.04 5.38 7.76
CA GLU A 59 -13.51 6.41 8.69
C GLU A 59 -12.52 7.57 8.81
N GLY A 60 -11.21 7.28 8.83
CA GLY A 60 -10.16 8.30 8.91
C GLY A 60 -9.89 9.03 7.61
N PHE A 61 -9.99 8.33 6.47
CA PHE A 61 -9.54 8.84 5.19
C PHE A 61 -10.65 9.08 4.17
N GLY A 62 -11.87 8.60 4.43
CA GLY A 62 -13.02 8.68 3.54
C GLY A 62 -13.35 7.36 2.84
N GLN A 63 -14.56 7.27 2.29
CA GLN A 63 -15.06 6.06 1.64
C GLN A 63 -14.13 5.61 0.50
N LYS A 64 -13.72 4.33 0.50
CA LYS A 64 -12.75 3.76 -0.47
C LYS A 64 -11.40 4.49 -0.52
N ASN A 65 -11.04 5.19 0.55
CA ASN A 65 -9.73 5.79 0.74
C ASN A 65 -9.05 5.10 1.93
N TYR A 66 -7.81 4.68 1.73
CA TYR A 66 -7.07 3.85 2.68
C TYR A 66 -5.79 4.53 3.18
N GLY A 67 -5.68 5.85 2.98
CA GLY A 67 -4.50 6.63 3.31
C GLY A 67 -3.64 6.92 2.07
N ASP A 68 -2.78 7.92 2.20
CA ASP A 68 -1.93 8.40 1.12
C ASP A 68 -0.74 7.45 0.92
N LEU A 69 -0.15 6.97 2.03
CA LEU A 69 0.92 5.97 2.02
C LEU A 69 0.35 4.54 1.96
N PHE A 70 1.21 3.52 1.84
CA PHE A 70 0.82 2.12 2.04
C PHE A 70 0.12 1.93 3.40
N PRO A 71 -1.05 1.27 3.44
CA PRO A 71 -1.58 0.69 4.65
C PRO A 71 -0.59 -0.34 5.19
N VAL A 72 -0.42 -0.36 6.52
CA VAL A 72 0.62 -1.18 7.15
C VAL A 72 -0.01 -2.21 8.09
N LEU A 73 0.43 -3.45 7.94
CA LEU A 73 0.23 -4.48 8.95
C LEU A 73 1.44 -4.50 9.87
N ASP A 74 1.24 -4.16 11.12
CA ASP A 74 2.27 -4.10 12.15
C ASP A 74 2.29 -5.41 12.95
N VAL A 75 3.39 -6.15 12.87
CA VAL A 75 3.55 -7.48 13.48
C VAL A 75 4.75 -7.52 14.42
N GLU A 76 4.45 -7.47 15.72
CA GLU A 76 5.44 -7.53 16.81
C GLU A 76 5.15 -8.65 17.83
N ALA A 77 4.08 -9.42 17.61
CA ALA A 77 3.59 -10.44 18.53
C ALA A 77 3.14 -11.71 17.77
N PRO A 78 3.05 -12.87 18.45
CA PRO A 78 3.47 -13.13 19.83
C PRO A 78 4.98 -13.40 19.98
N ILE A 79 5.59 -13.02 21.10
CA ILE A 79 6.99 -13.34 21.44
C ILE A 79 7.05 -14.49 22.47
N ASP A 80 6.39 -14.35 23.62
CA ASP A 80 6.49 -15.33 24.72
C ASP A 80 5.70 -16.63 24.45
N ASN A 81 4.49 -16.50 23.90
CA ASN A 81 3.63 -17.63 23.52
C ASN A 81 3.65 -17.84 22.01
N LYS A 82 4.86 -18.04 21.46
CA LYS A 82 5.04 -18.06 20.00
C LYS A 82 4.20 -19.16 19.35
N ILE A 83 3.53 -18.79 18.27
CA ILE A 83 3.01 -19.74 17.29
C ILE A 83 4.16 -20.22 16.39
N SER A 84 3.94 -21.28 15.60
CA SER A 84 4.95 -21.71 14.63
C SER A 84 5.20 -20.64 13.55
N THR A 85 6.41 -20.59 12.98
CA THR A 85 6.72 -19.73 11.81
C THR A 85 5.72 -19.92 10.68
N LYS A 86 5.30 -21.16 10.43
CA LYS A 86 4.29 -21.44 9.40
C LYS A 86 2.95 -20.77 9.74
N ALA A 87 2.46 -20.91 10.97
CA ALA A 87 1.20 -20.32 11.39
C ALA A 87 1.23 -18.79 11.31
N LEU A 88 2.35 -18.17 11.72
CA LEU A 88 2.56 -16.72 11.58
C LEU A 88 2.47 -16.28 10.11
N ILE A 89 3.22 -16.94 9.23
CA ILE A 89 3.25 -16.61 7.79
C ILE A 89 1.88 -16.83 7.15
N ASP A 90 1.21 -17.95 7.45
CA ASP A 90 -0.12 -18.24 6.93
C ASP A 90 -1.13 -17.14 7.34
N TRP A 91 -1.04 -16.66 8.59
CA TRP A 91 -1.89 -15.60 9.12
C TRP A 91 -1.63 -14.26 8.41
N ILE A 92 -0.37 -13.86 8.28
CA ILE A 92 0.03 -12.62 7.58
C ILE A 92 -0.40 -12.69 6.11
N GLU A 93 -0.18 -13.81 5.43
CA GLU A 93 -0.59 -13.99 4.05
C GLU A 93 -2.11 -13.94 3.88
N ARG A 94 -2.87 -14.50 4.83
CA ARG A 94 -4.33 -14.44 4.81
C ARG A 94 -4.81 -12.99 4.93
N PHE A 95 -4.25 -12.23 5.87
CA PHE A 95 -4.53 -10.81 6.05
C PHE A 95 -4.21 -10.04 4.75
N ARG A 96 -2.98 -10.18 4.23
CA ARG A 96 -2.54 -9.52 3.00
C ARG A 96 -3.48 -9.80 1.83
N LYS A 97 -3.72 -11.07 1.51
CA LYS A 97 -4.54 -11.46 0.36
C LYS A 97 -5.95 -10.89 0.46
N ARG A 98 -6.53 -10.89 1.66
CA ARG A 98 -7.85 -10.28 1.89
C ARG A 98 -7.80 -8.77 1.71
N PHE A 99 -6.82 -8.11 2.31
CA PHE A 99 -6.67 -6.66 2.27
C PHE A 99 -6.52 -6.18 0.82
N GLU A 100 -5.55 -6.72 0.09
CA GLU A 100 -5.26 -6.32 -1.29
C GLU A 100 -6.45 -6.63 -2.21
N LYS A 101 -7.15 -7.77 -2.01
CA LYS A 101 -8.37 -8.11 -2.77
C LYS A 101 -9.51 -7.11 -2.54
N LYS A 102 -9.72 -6.68 -1.30
CA LYS A 102 -10.86 -5.80 -0.95
C LYS A 102 -10.61 -4.33 -1.29
N THR A 103 -9.36 -3.90 -1.29
CA THR A 103 -8.99 -2.48 -1.38
C THR A 103 -8.33 -2.09 -2.70
N ARG A 104 -7.77 -3.07 -3.44
CA ARG A 104 -6.85 -2.85 -4.57
C ARG A 104 -5.64 -2.00 -4.19
N ARG A 105 -5.28 -1.97 -2.90
CA ARG A 105 -4.07 -1.36 -2.34
C ARG A 105 -3.08 -2.45 -1.97
N ARG A 106 -1.79 -2.20 -2.13
CA ARG A 106 -0.73 -3.04 -1.59
C ARG A 106 -0.64 -2.84 -0.08
N LEU A 107 -0.34 -3.93 0.63
CA LEU A 107 -0.14 -3.90 2.08
C LEU A 107 1.35 -3.98 2.40
N MET A 108 1.87 -3.02 3.14
CA MET A 108 3.23 -3.04 3.67
C MET A 108 3.27 -3.81 5.00
N LEU A 109 4.31 -4.59 5.22
CA LEU A 109 4.54 -5.29 6.48
C LEU A 109 5.54 -4.50 7.32
N TYR A 110 5.15 -4.13 8.54
CA TYR A 110 6.07 -3.68 9.57
C TYR A 110 6.42 -4.83 10.52
N THR A 111 7.71 -4.99 10.82
CA THR A 111 8.19 -5.91 11.86
C THR A 111 9.64 -5.60 12.24
N GLY A 112 10.10 -6.09 13.38
CA GLY A 112 11.49 -5.95 13.82
C GLY A 112 12.44 -6.98 13.20
N ALA A 113 13.70 -6.60 12.98
CA ALA A 113 14.76 -7.52 12.55
C ALA A 113 14.89 -8.72 13.50
N PHE A 114 14.90 -8.45 14.81
CA PHE A 114 14.85 -9.48 15.86
C PHE A 114 13.65 -10.43 15.72
N PHE A 115 12.47 -9.89 15.37
CA PHE A 115 11.26 -10.69 15.23
C PHE A 115 11.32 -11.62 14.00
N ILE A 116 11.91 -11.15 12.90
CA ILE A 116 12.15 -11.99 11.72
C ILE A 116 13.06 -13.18 12.09
N GLU A 117 14.15 -12.93 12.81
CA GLU A 117 15.08 -13.95 13.28
C GLU A 117 14.43 -14.93 14.25
N LEU A 118 13.67 -14.42 15.22
CA LEU A 118 12.89 -15.21 16.19
C LEU A 118 11.99 -16.24 15.48
N TYR A 119 11.46 -15.85 14.33
CA TYR A 119 10.60 -16.67 13.48
C TYR A 119 11.34 -17.34 12.32
N ASN A 120 12.59 -17.74 12.54
CA ASN A 120 13.39 -18.53 11.60
C ASN A 120 13.56 -17.83 10.23
N ASP A 121 13.92 -16.55 10.25
CA ASP A 121 14.11 -15.73 9.05
C ASP A 121 12.88 -15.71 8.14
N PHE A 122 11.67 -15.80 8.72
CA PHE A 122 10.40 -16.01 8.03
C PHE A 122 10.47 -17.10 6.92
N LYS A 123 11.29 -18.12 7.15
CA LYS A 123 11.57 -19.20 6.22
C LYS A 123 10.80 -20.45 6.62
N LEU A 124 10.04 -20.99 5.67
CA LEU A 124 9.32 -22.26 5.83
C LEU A 124 10.28 -23.45 5.72
N PRO A 125 9.91 -24.64 6.23
CA PRO A 125 10.76 -25.84 6.16
C PRO A 125 11.19 -26.26 4.75
N ASN A 126 10.39 -25.93 3.73
CA ASN A 126 10.72 -26.17 2.31
C ASN A 126 11.66 -25.10 1.71
N GLY A 127 12.16 -24.17 2.53
CA GLY A 127 13.09 -23.12 2.14
C GLY A 127 12.46 -21.86 1.54
N THR A 128 11.12 -21.79 1.40
CA THR A 128 10.47 -20.61 0.83
C THR A 128 10.28 -19.50 1.88
N GLN A 129 10.22 -18.26 1.40
CA GLN A 129 9.95 -17.05 2.19
C GLN A 129 8.78 -16.30 1.53
N PRO A 130 7.53 -16.66 1.86
CA PRO A 130 6.35 -16.17 1.14
C PRO A 130 6.10 -14.67 1.27
N LEU A 131 6.58 -14.06 2.36
CA LEU A 131 6.32 -12.66 2.68
C LEU A 131 7.22 -11.68 1.89
N LYS A 132 8.32 -12.15 1.29
CA LYS A 132 9.35 -11.32 0.61
C LYS A 132 8.85 -10.39 -0.52
N THR A 133 7.61 -10.59 -0.97
CA THR A 133 6.97 -9.79 -2.03
C THR A 133 6.18 -8.59 -1.49
N MET A 134 5.98 -8.50 -0.17
CA MET A 134 5.39 -7.32 0.47
C MET A 134 6.44 -6.21 0.56
N PRO A 135 6.07 -4.92 0.44
CA PRO A 135 6.93 -3.85 0.90
C PRO A 135 7.26 -4.06 2.38
N LEU A 136 8.53 -3.88 2.76
CA LEU A 136 9.01 -4.10 4.13
C LEU A 136 9.30 -2.76 4.81
N TRP A 137 8.66 -2.53 5.94
CA TRP A 137 9.09 -1.54 6.92
C TRP A 137 9.78 -2.28 8.07
N ILE A 138 11.12 -2.24 8.10
CA ILE A 138 11.90 -2.98 9.11
C ILE A 138 12.25 -2.08 10.29
N ALA A 139 12.09 -2.58 11.51
CA ALA A 139 12.62 -1.95 12.71
C ALA A 139 13.96 -2.58 13.10
N MET A 140 15.00 -1.75 13.20
CA MET A 140 16.30 -2.15 13.73
C MET A 140 17.00 -0.93 14.29
N TYR A 141 17.07 -0.82 15.60
CA TYR A 141 17.47 0.43 16.22
C TYR A 141 18.99 0.56 16.31
N THR A 142 19.50 1.71 15.85
CA THR A 142 20.93 2.06 15.82
C THR A 142 21.55 2.20 17.21
N HIS A 143 20.75 2.48 18.23
CA HIS A 143 21.22 2.63 19.60
C HIS A 143 21.46 1.29 20.31
N VAL A 144 21.01 0.16 19.73
CA VAL A 144 21.20 -1.17 20.29
C VAL A 144 22.56 -1.67 19.80
N GLU A 145 23.53 -1.77 20.71
CA GLU A 145 24.94 -2.01 20.37
C GLU A 145 25.22 -3.30 19.58
N ILE A 146 24.36 -4.32 19.72
CA ILE A 146 24.51 -5.59 18.99
C ILE A 146 24.01 -5.52 17.54
N ASN A 147 23.21 -4.49 17.19
CA ASN A 147 22.73 -4.34 15.83
C ASN A 147 23.85 -3.83 14.90
N PRO A 148 23.87 -4.27 13.63
CA PRO A 148 24.75 -3.68 12.63
C PRO A 148 24.35 -2.23 12.31
N ASP A 149 25.22 -1.51 11.58
CA ASP A 149 25.00 -0.11 11.21
C ASP A 149 23.75 0.12 10.35
N TYR A 150 23.32 -0.90 9.60
CA TYR A 150 22.13 -0.85 8.74
C TYR A 150 21.46 -2.23 8.63
N PRO A 151 20.14 -2.30 8.34
CA PRO A 151 19.41 -3.56 8.31
C PRO A 151 20.00 -4.55 7.29
N PRO A 152 20.35 -5.78 7.70
CA PRO A 152 20.81 -6.80 6.76
C PRO A 152 19.65 -7.33 5.91
N ASN A 153 19.98 -8.09 4.87
CA ASN A 153 18.98 -8.86 4.13
C ASN A 153 18.41 -9.96 5.03
N LEU A 154 17.12 -9.88 5.32
CA LEU A 154 16.37 -10.80 6.19
C LEU A 154 15.04 -11.16 5.54
N GLY A 155 14.46 -12.30 5.90
CA GLY A 155 13.13 -12.72 5.47
C GLY A 155 12.97 -12.93 3.96
N GLY A 156 14.09 -13.01 3.24
CA GLY A 156 14.13 -13.08 1.78
C GLY A 156 14.01 -11.73 1.07
N TRP A 157 13.88 -10.63 1.83
CA TRP A 157 13.97 -9.28 1.31
C TRP A 157 15.44 -8.91 1.03
N THR A 158 15.67 -8.32 -0.13
CA THR A 158 16.97 -7.74 -0.50
C THR A 158 16.98 -6.21 -0.39
N ARG A 159 15.83 -5.62 -0.05
CA ARG A 159 15.60 -4.20 0.14
C ARG A 159 14.47 -4.00 1.15
N TRP A 160 14.64 -3.05 2.05
CA TRP A 160 13.54 -2.48 2.83
C TRP A 160 12.97 -1.26 2.11
N ARG A 161 11.69 -0.97 2.33
CA ARG A 161 11.00 0.23 1.85
C ARG A 161 11.12 1.36 2.85
N ILE A 162 10.99 1.05 4.14
CA ILE A 162 11.20 1.98 5.26
C ILE A 162 12.06 1.29 6.32
N TRP A 163 12.94 2.04 6.98
CA TRP A 163 13.70 1.58 8.13
C TRP A 163 13.40 2.45 9.36
N GLN A 164 12.76 1.87 10.38
CA GLN A 164 12.66 2.48 11.70
C GLN A 164 13.99 2.30 12.44
N PHE A 165 14.79 3.36 12.49
CA PHE A 165 16.16 3.32 13.01
C PHE A 165 16.26 3.72 14.48
N SER A 166 15.17 4.22 15.05
CA SER A 166 15.11 4.70 16.43
C SER A 166 13.66 4.80 16.92
N ASP A 167 13.48 4.56 18.21
CA ASP A 167 12.26 4.69 19.01
C ASP A 167 12.30 5.92 19.95
N ARG A 168 13.37 6.71 19.86
CA ARG A 168 13.76 7.69 20.88
C ARG A 168 14.27 9.01 20.30
N GLN A 169 13.92 9.32 19.05
CA GLN A 169 14.33 10.59 18.46
C GLN A 169 13.58 11.76 19.09
N ILE A 170 14.23 12.92 19.08
CA ILE A 170 13.60 14.19 19.44
C ILE A 170 13.36 14.95 18.15
N VAL A 171 12.09 15.15 17.80
CA VAL A 171 11.68 15.83 16.58
C VAL A 171 10.85 17.05 16.96
N ASN A 172 11.22 18.23 16.44
CA ASN A 172 10.48 19.46 16.69
C ASN A 172 9.00 19.28 16.29
N GLY A 173 8.09 19.61 17.22
CA GLY A 173 6.65 19.40 17.05
C GLY A 173 6.11 18.13 17.71
N VAL A 174 6.97 17.23 18.21
CA VAL A 174 6.56 16.06 18.99
C VAL A 174 7.10 16.18 20.42
N GLY A 175 6.19 16.14 21.41
CA GLY A 175 6.54 16.44 22.81
C GLY A 175 7.28 15.32 23.55
N ASN A 176 7.21 14.08 23.05
CA ASN A 176 7.88 12.91 23.61
C ASN A 176 8.93 12.38 22.64
N PRO A 177 9.91 11.58 23.10
CA PRO A 177 10.73 10.76 22.21
C PRO A 177 9.83 9.95 21.27
N VAL A 178 10.22 9.87 20.00
CA VAL A 178 9.37 9.33 18.93
C VAL A 178 10.13 8.39 18.02
N ASP A 179 9.40 7.45 17.45
CA ASP A 179 9.86 6.60 16.37
C ASP A 179 10.28 7.45 15.16
N ALA A 180 11.46 7.17 14.62
CA ALA A 180 11.99 7.84 13.45
C ALA A 180 12.38 6.83 12.36
N ASN A 181 12.14 7.24 11.13
CA ASN A 181 12.13 6.36 9.97
C ASN A 181 12.89 6.99 8.81
N TRP A 182 13.75 6.20 8.17
CA TRP A 182 14.24 6.49 6.83
C TRP A 182 13.28 5.92 5.80
N GLY A 183 12.80 6.76 4.88
CA GLY A 183 11.97 6.35 3.75
C GLY A 183 12.79 6.13 2.48
N PRO A 184 12.12 5.80 1.37
CA PRO A 184 12.74 5.77 0.05
C PRO A 184 13.09 7.20 -0.44
N ASP A 185 13.92 7.28 -1.48
CA ASP A 185 14.41 8.55 -2.06
C ASP A 185 13.32 9.48 -2.58
N SER A 186 12.11 8.95 -2.83
CA SER A 186 10.92 9.72 -3.23
C SER A 186 9.70 9.20 -2.50
N VAL A 187 8.83 10.12 -2.06
CA VAL A 187 7.53 9.78 -1.45
C VAL A 187 6.61 9.01 -2.40
N ASP A 188 6.82 9.15 -3.71
CA ASP A 188 6.02 8.46 -4.73
C ASP A 188 6.12 6.93 -4.56
N LEU A 189 7.28 6.42 -4.11
CA LEU A 189 7.52 5.00 -3.79
C LEU A 189 6.76 4.50 -2.55
N LEU A 190 5.93 5.34 -1.92
CA LEU A 190 5.05 5.00 -0.80
C LEU A 190 3.58 5.26 -1.12
N THR A 191 3.26 5.94 -2.22
CA THR A 191 1.92 6.46 -2.51
C THR A 191 1.35 5.88 -3.79
N GLN A 192 0.02 5.90 -3.93
CA GLN A 192 -0.60 5.60 -5.22
C GLN A 192 -0.18 6.62 -6.29
N PRO A 193 -0.05 6.22 -7.57
CA PRO A 193 0.26 7.14 -8.64
C PRO A 193 -0.75 8.29 -8.71
N ARG A 194 -0.26 9.50 -9.00
CA ARG A 194 -1.13 10.68 -9.12
C ARG A 194 -2.27 10.43 -10.11
N GLN A 195 -3.42 11.07 -9.89
CA GLN A 195 -4.51 11.04 -10.86
C GLN A 195 -4.04 11.64 -12.19
N VAL A 196 -4.32 10.94 -13.30
CA VAL A 196 -3.96 11.39 -14.65
C VAL A 196 -4.63 12.72 -14.98
N ARG A 197 -3.89 13.69 -15.51
CA ARG A 197 -4.41 15.04 -15.81
C ARG A 197 -4.48 15.28 -17.32
N GLY A 198 -5.31 16.25 -17.73
CA GLY A 198 -5.42 16.66 -19.13
C GLY A 198 -5.95 15.57 -20.06
N LEU A 199 -6.75 14.63 -19.54
CA LEU A 199 -7.36 13.59 -20.35
C LEU A 199 -8.30 14.22 -21.38
N ASN A 200 -8.07 13.89 -22.65
CA ASN A 200 -8.89 14.27 -23.77
C ASN A 200 -9.18 13.05 -24.64
N ALA A 201 -10.34 13.02 -25.29
CA ALA A 201 -10.69 12.01 -26.28
C ALA A 201 -11.41 12.67 -27.45
N ILE A 202 -11.22 12.14 -28.67
CA ILE A 202 -11.94 12.54 -29.87
C ILE A 202 -12.25 11.32 -30.74
N LYS A 203 -13.40 11.35 -31.43
CA LYS A 203 -13.76 10.38 -32.46
C LYS A 203 -13.55 11.02 -33.83
N GLU A 204 -12.59 10.52 -34.60
CA GLU A 204 -12.23 11.10 -35.89
C GLU A 204 -11.68 10.03 -36.84
N GLY A 205 -12.15 10.02 -38.09
CA GLY A 205 -11.63 9.12 -39.12
C GLY A 205 -11.80 7.62 -38.80
N GLY A 206 -12.86 7.25 -38.07
CA GLY A 206 -13.10 5.86 -37.65
C GLY A 206 -12.24 5.40 -36.45
N LEU A 207 -11.47 6.31 -35.85
CA LEU A 207 -10.66 6.05 -34.67
C LEU A 207 -11.22 6.79 -33.45
N LEU A 208 -11.07 6.16 -32.29
CA LEU A 208 -11.03 6.86 -31.01
C LEU A 208 -9.58 7.21 -30.73
N LYS A 209 -9.27 8.50 -30.59
CA LYS A 209 -7.95 9.00 -30.19
C LYS A 209 -8.05 9.56 -28.78
N VAL A 210 -7.20 9.09 -27.87
CA VAL A 210 -7.15 9.49 -26.46
C VAL A 210 -5.78 10.09 -26.18
N SER A 211 -5.71 11.18 -25.43
CA SER A 211 -4.45 11.82 -25.00
C SER A 211 -4.51 12.32 -23.57
N TRP A 212 -3.36 12.46 -22.92
CA TRP A 212 -3.24 12.94 -21.55
C TRP A 212 -1.89 13.63 -21.30
N MET A 213 -1.77 14.32 -20.16
CA MET A 213 -0.48 14.81 -19.68
C MET A 213 0.27 13.69 -18.95
N LYS A 214 1.57 13.58 -19.21
CA LYS A 214 2.44 12.58 -18.58
C LYS A 214 2.43 12.73 -17.05
N ASN A 215 2.22 11.63 -16.33
CA ASN A 215 2.41 11.54 -14.89
C ASN A 215 3.89 11.72 -14.51
N THR A 216 4.13 12.28 -13.33
CA THR A 216 5.48 12.61 -12.83
C THR A 216 5.98 11.68 -11.73
N ASP A 217 5.21 10.65 -11.40
CA ASP A 217 5.58 9.66 -10.38
C ASP A 217 6.87 8.94 -10.78
N VAL A 218 7.87 8.92 -9.89
CA VAL A 218 9.21 8.37 -10.22
C VAL A 218 9.19 6.87 -10.49
N ASP A 219 8.18 6.18 -9.96
CA ASP A 219 7.94 4.74 -10.05
C ASP A 219 6.77 4.39 -10.97
N LEU A 220 6.32 5.34 -11.80
CA LEU A 220 5.33 5.09 -12.83
C LEU A 220 5.77 3.96 -13.76
N LEU A 221 4.86 3.00 -13.98
CA LEU A 221 5.05 1.88 -14.90
C LEU A 221 4.24 2.05 -16.19
N GLY A 222 3.01 2.55 -16.10
CA GLY A 222 2.17 2.75 -17.28
C GLY A 222 0.77 3.25 -16.97
N TYR A 223 -0.12 3.09 -17.95
CA TYR A 223 -1.52 3.49 -17.85
C TYR A 223 -2.45 2.41 -18.40
N ASN A 224 -3.62 2.26 -17.77
CA ASN A 224 -4.71 1.44 -18.28
C ASN A 224 -5.84 2.34 -18.78
N ILE A 225 -6.33 2.08 -19.99
CA ILE A 225 -7.42 2.83 -20.62
C ILE A 225 -8.67 1.95 -20.66
N PHE A 226 -9.81 2.57 -20.39
CA PHE A 226 -11.11 1.90 -20.36
C PHE A 226 -12.16 2.67 -21.16
N GLU A 227 -13.04 1.93 -21.82
CA GLU A 227 -14.24 2.40 -22.50
C GLU A 227 -15.47 1.91 -21.75
N ASN A 228 -16.28 2.83 -21.21
CA ASN A 228 -17.47 2.52 -20.41
C ASN A 228 -17.20 1.47 -19.30
N GLY A 229 -15.97 1.44 -18.78
CA GLY A 229 -15.51 0.50 -17.76
C GLY A 229 -14.83 -0.78 -18.28
N TYR A 230 -14.96 -1.09 -19.57
CA TYR A 230 -14.25 -2.19 -20.22
C TYR A 230 -12.82 -1.79 -20.52
N TRP A 231 -11.85 -2.65 -20.17
CA TRP A 231 -10.45 -2.43 -20.51
C TRP A 231 -10.27 -2.48 -22.04
N ILE A 232 -9.57 -1.51 -22.61
CA ILE A 232 -9.29 -1.42 -24.05
C ILE A 232 -7.80 -1.39 -24.38
N GLY A 233 -6.94 -1.21 -23.39
CA GLY A 233 -5.49 -1.21 -23.61
C GLY A 233 -4.67 -0.80 -22.40
N THR A 234 -3.40 -1.17 -22.46
CA THR A 234 -2.35 -0.78 -21.53
C THR A 234 -1.21 -0.18 -22.33
N VAL A 235 -0.64 0.90 -21.84
CA VAL A 235 0.46 1.65 -22.49
C VAL A 235 1.56 1.95 -21.47
N ASP A 236 2.77 2.22 -21.95
CA ASP A 236 3.95 2.36 -21.12
C ASP A 236 4.01 3.75 -20.45
N LYS A 237 4.86 3.89 -19.42
CA LYS A 237 5.06 5.17 -18.68
C LYS A 237 5.41 6.38 -19.55
N GLY A 238 5.97 6.15 -20.74
CA GLY A 238 6.36 7.19 -21.69
C GLY A 238 5.21 7.70 -22.55
N ASP A 239 4.13 6.93 -22.66
CA ASP A 239 3.03 7.21 -23.56
C ASP A 239 2.13 8.32 -23.02
N THR A 240 1.70 9.20 -23.93
CA THR A 240 0.76 10.29 -23.67
C THR A 240 -0.45 10.25 -24.60
N SER A 241 -0.60 9.17 -25.36
CA SER A 241 -1.71 8.96 -26.28
C SER A 241 -1.97 7.48 -26.54
N PHE A 242 -3.23 7.15 -26.83
CA PHE A 242 -3.69 5.83 -27.22
C PHE A 242 -4.73 5.96 -28.33
N GLN A 243 -4.76 5.01 -29.27
CA GLN A 243 -5.77 4.99 -30.32
C GLN A 243 -6.29 3.57 -30.58
N ILE A 244 -7.58 3.47 -30.91
CA ILE A 244 -8.25 2.22 -31.24
C ILE A 244 -9.32 2.48 -32.29
N ARG A 245 -9.61 1.50 -33.16
CA ARG A 245 -10.71 1.64 -34.12
C ARG A 245 -12.04 1.65 -33.38
N LEU A 246 -12.97 2.48 -33.84
CA LEU A 246 -14.33 2.51 -33.29
C LEU A 246 -15.05 1.16 -33.45
N SER A 247 -14.69 0.37 -34.46
CA SER A 247 -15.19 -0.99 -34.70
C SER A 247 -14.69 -2.03 -33.70
N GLU A 248 -13.59 -1.73 -32.99
CA GLU A 248 -12.96 -2.63 -32.01
C GLU A 248 -13.38 -2.28 -30.57
N LEU A 249 -14.20 -1.24 -30.37
CA LEU A 249 -14.68 -0.86 -29.05
C LEU A 249 -15.63 -1.93 -28.47
N PRO A 250 -15.50 -2.25 -27.16
CA PRO A 250 -16.38 -3.21 -26.49
C PRO A 250 -17.86 -2.84 -26.55
N VAL A 251 -18.20 -1.55 -26.38
CA VAL A 251 -19.57 -1.06 -26.51
C VAL A 251 -19.77 -0.34 -27.85
N LYS A 252 -20.85 -0.70 -28.55
CA LYS A 252 -21.18 -0.12 -29.86
C LYS A 252 -21.52 1.37 -29.73
N THR A 253 -21.05 2.15 -30.70
CA THR A 253 -20.97 3.62 -30.72
C THR A 253 -22.30 4.39 -30.79
N THR A 254 -23.45 3.73 -30.65
CA THR A 254 -24.77 4.39 -30.64
C THR A 254 -25.06 5.11 -29.32
N SER A 255 -24.22 4.91 -28.29
CA SER A 255 -24.30 5.58 -26.99
C SER A 255 -23.08 6.47 -26.75
N PRO A 256 -23.18 7.47 -25.85
CA PRO A 256 -22.02 8.23 -25.38
C PRO A 256 -20.91 7.28 -24.90
N VAL A 257 -19.68 7.56 -25.30
CA VAL A 257 -18.50 6.76 -24.98
C VAL A 257 -17.75 7.46 -23.85
N THR A 258 -17.75 6.87 -22.66
CA THR A 258 -16.96 7.38 -21.54
C THR A 258 -15.59 6.72 -21.55
N ILE A 259 -14.55 7.50 -21.81
CA ILE A 259 -13.17 7.06 -21.68
C ILE A 259 -12.69 7.37 -20.28
N SER A 260 -12.03 6.40 -19.66
CA SER A 260 -11.38 6.59 -18.38
C SER A 260 -9.97 6.02 -18.38
N ILE A 261 -9.10 6.60 -17.56
CA ILE A 261 -7.68 6.21 -17.46
C ILE A 261 -7.22 6.19 -16.01
N GLU A 262 -6.37 5.23 -15.66
CA GLU A 262 -5.60 5.21 -14.41
C GLU A 262 -4.12 5.00 -14.74
N ALA A 263 -3.24 5.66 -13.99
CA ALA A 263 -1.83 5.30 -13.95
C ALA A 263 -1.61 4.10 -13.01
N PHE A 264 -0.52 3.35 -13.20
CA PHE A 264 -0.07 2.30 -12.29
C PHE A 264 1.46 2.28 -12.17
N ASP A 265 1.97 1.85 -11.02
CA ASP A 265 3.41 1.82 -10.68
C ASP A 265 4.00 0.41 -10.66
N TYR A 266 5.30 0.32 -10.32
CA TYR A 266 6.04 -0.93 -10.18
C TYR A 266 5.57 -1.80 -9.00
N ASP A 267 4.87 -1.25 -8.01
CA ASP A 267 4.28 -2.02 -6.92
C ASP A 267 2.86 -2.51 -7.27
N GLY A 268 2.31 -2.11 -8.42
CA GLY A 268 0.98 -2.48 -8.88
C GLY A 268 -0.14 -1.69 -8.20
N GLU A 269 0.17 -0.60 -7.51
CA GLU A 269 -0.82 0.39 -7.11
C GLU A 269 -1.35 1.12 -8.35
N THR A 270 -2.55 1.68 -8.25
CA THR A 270 -3.20 2.42 -9.34
C THR A 270 -3.62 3.78 -8.86
N SER A 271 -3.80 4.75 -9.77
CA SER A 271 -4.42 6.04 -9.41
C SER A 271 -5.69 5.82 -8.62
N GLN A 272 -5.82 6.49 -7.48
CA GLN A 272 -6.98 6.35 -6.59
C GLN A 272 -8.29 6.65 -7.32
N VAL A 273 -8.26 7.61 -8.24
CA VAL A 273 -9.40 8.01 -9.06
C VAL A 273 -9.02 7.93 -10.53
N ARG A 274 -9.87 7.28 -11.32
CA ARG A 274 -9.79 7.33 -12.79
C ARG A 274 -10.26 8.68 -13.29
N SER A 275 -9.42 9.35 -14.08
CA SER A 275 -9.87 10.51 -14.86
C SER A 275 -10.79 10.05 -15.97
N LYS A 276 -11.80 10.87 -16.31
CA LYS A 276 -12.84 10.51 -17.28
C LYS A 276 -13.19 11.66 -18.22
N VAL A 277 -13.53 11.33 -19.45
CA VAL A 277 -14.10 12.23 -20.46
C VAL A 277 -15.16 11.47 -21.26
N THR A 278 -16.21 12.15 -21.69
CA THR A 278 -17.28 11.57 -22.53
C THR A 278 -17.25 12.18 -23.92
N VAL A 279 -17.33 11.33 -24.93
CA VAL A 279 -17.31 11.65 -26.37
C VAL A 279 -18.37 10.89 -27.15
#